data_AF-A0A931UEZ6-F1
#
_entry.id   AF-A0A931UEZ6-F1
#
_cell.length_a   1.000
_cell.length_b   1.000
_cell.length_c   1.000
_cell.angle_alpha   90.00
_cell.angle_beta   90.00
_cell.angle_gamma   90.00
#
_symmetry.space_group_name_H-M   'P 1'
#
loop_
_entity.id
_entity.type
_entity.pdbx_description
1 polymer ?
#
loop_
_entity_poly.entity_id
_entity_poly.type
_entity_poly.pdbx_seq_one_letter_code
_entity_poly.pdbx_strand_id
1 'polypeptide(L)'
;MNPNIHLRCAAFPAAIAALLAASLAFFFPLTTGAREPTRPVAPKYIFIFVADGGGITHMEITRMFNRHLHNEGLTIVDKIMKEGSVGLLTTHAADSLVTDSSAAATALACGCKAKNGAVGTCEDGVIPKTVM
;
A
#
# COMPACT_ATOMS: atom_id res chain seq x y z
N MET A 1 7.94 41.57 -65.93
CA MET A 1 7.77 41.78 -64.47
C MET A 1 6.34 41.40 -64.12
N ASN A 2 6.13 40.25 -63.46
CA ASN A 2 4.82 39.79 -62.99
C ASN A 2 4.96 39.38 -61.50
N PRO A 3 4.26 40.03 -60.55
CA PRO A 3 4.46 39.84 -59.12
C PRO A 3 3.42 38.86 -58.57
N ASN A 4 3.63 37.55 -58.71
CA ASN A 4 2.71 36.55 -58.12
C ASN A 4 3.48 35.30 -57.67
N ILE A 5 4.42 35.45 -56.73
CA ILE A 5 5.24 34.32 -56.21
C ILE A 5 4.97 33.96 -54.74
N HIS A 6 4.05 34.64 -54.06
CA HIS A 6 3.75 34.33 -52.66
C HIS A 6 2.26 34.15 -52.46
N LEU A 7 1.72 32.93 -52.61
CA LEU A 7 0.56 32.45 -51.82
C LEU A 7 0.24 30.94 -52.01
N ARG A 8 1.24 30.06 -52.14
CA ARG A 8 1.01 28.59 -52.23
C ARG A 8 1.82 27.74 -51.24
N CYS A 9 2.30 28.33 -50.13
CA CYS A 9 3.25 27.64 -49.24
C CYS A 9 2.71 27.18 -47.87
N ALA A 10 1.45 27.47 -47.49
CA ALA A 10 0.99 27.22 -46.12
C ALA A 10 0.08 25.98 -45.92
N ALA A 11 -0.42 25.35 -47.00
CA ALA A 11 -1.46 24.31 -46.88
C ALA A 11 -0.93 22.86 -46.80
N PHE A 12 0.31 22.62 -47.23
CA PHE A 12 0.88 21.26 -47.31
C PHE A 12 1.30 20.65 -45.95
N PRO A 13 1.89 21.40 -44.98
CA PRO A 13 2.30 20.80 -43.71
C PRO A 13 1.11 20.53 -42.76
N ALA A 14 -0.01 21.26 -42.92
CA ALA A 14 -1.19 21.11 -42.08
C ALA A 14 -1.98 19.80 -42.38
N ALA A 15 -2.04 19.38 -43.65
CA ALA A 15 -2.77 18.18 -44.05
C ALA A 15 -2.08 16.88 -43.58
N ILE A 16 -0.75 16.86 -43.57
CA ILE A 16 0.05 15.70 -43.13
C ILE A 16 -0.03 15.54 -41.60
N ALA A 17 -0.01 16.64 -40.86
CA ALA A 17 -0.20 16.63 -39.41
C ALA A 17 -1.59 16.10 -39.00
N ALA A 18 -2.64 16.47 -39.75
CA ALA A 18 -4.00 15.99 -39.50
C ALA A 18 -4.18 14.48 -39.79
N LEU A 19 -3.54 13.97 -40.85
CA LEU A 19 -3.56 12.53 -41.20
C LEU A 19 -2.78 11.68 -40.19
N LEU A 20 -1.63 12.16 -39.69
CA LEU A 20 -0.88 11.51 -38.62
C LEU A 20 -1.66 11.49 -37.30
N ALA A 21 -2.29 12.60 -36.92
CA ALA A 21 -3.12 12.68 -35.72
C ALA A 21 -4.36 11.77 -35.79
N ALA A 22 -5.02 11.69 -36.96
CA ALA A 22 -6.15 10.79 -37.18
C ALA A 22 -5.74 9.31 -37.14
N SER A 23 -4.53 8.96 -37.61
CA SER A 23 -4.02 7.59 -37.55
C SER A 23 -3.66 7.14 -36.12
N LEU A 24 -3.17 8.05 -35.27
CA LEU A 24 -2.89 7.77 -33.86
C LEU A 24 -4.19 7.54 -33.06
N ALA A 25 -5.26 8.28 -33.38
CA ALA A 25 -6.55 8.12 -32.73
C ALA A 25 -7.28 6.81 -33.11
N PHE A 26 -6.93 6.21 -34.25
CA PHE A 26 -7.52 4.94 -34.72
C PHE A 26 -6.78 3.70 -34.16
N PHE A 27 -5.46 3.82 -33.90
CA PHE A 27 -4.65 2.73 -33.31
C PHE A 27 -4.67 2.71 -31.77
N PHE A 28 -4.98 3.84 -31.14
CA PHE A 28 -5.10 3.95 -29.69
C PHE A 28 -6.55 4.32 -29.35
N PRO A 29 -7.46 3.35 -29.13
CA PRO A 29 -8.72 3.69 -28.51
C PRO A 29 -8.37 4.29 -27.15
N LEU A 30 -8.66 5.58 -26.96
CA LEU A 30 -8.58 6.23 -25.67
C LEU A 30 -9.71 5.65 -24.82
N THR A 31 -9.48 4.45 -24.28
CA THR A 31 -10.38 3.83 -23.33
C THR A 31 -10.25 4.66 -22.07
N THR A 32 -11.14 5.63 -21.89
CA THR A 32 -11.49 6.14 -20.57
C THR A 32 -12.21 5.02 -19.83
N GLY A 33 -11.45 3.98 -19.48
CA GLY A 33 -11.86 2.95 -18.55
C GLY A 33 -11.97 3.62 -17.19
N ALA A 34 -13.08 4.32 -16.95
CA ALA A 34 -13.53 4.65 -15.62
C ALA A 34 -13.74 3.30 -14.92
N ARG A 35 -12.70 2.83 -14.25
CA ARG A 35 -12.76 1.67 -13.38
C ARG A 35 -13.78 2.04 -12.31
N GLU A 36 -14.96 1.46 -12.42
CA GLU A 36 -16.01 1.62 -11.43
C GLU A 36 -15.39 1.31 -10.07
N PRO A 37 -15.55 2.18 -9.05
CA PRO A 37 -14.97 1.95 -7.75
C PRO A 37 -15.59 0.67 -7.20
N THR A 38 -14.83 -0.43 -7.24
CA THR A 38 -15.20 -1.68 -6.61
C THR A 38 -15.46 -1.37 -5.15
N ARG A 39 -16.73 -1.38 -4.73
CA ARG A 39 -17.08 -1.16 -3.33
C ARG A 39 -16.29 -2.18 -2.51
N PRO A 40 -15.49 -1.74 -1.53
CA PRO A 40 -14.74 -2.68 -0.72
C PRO A 40 -15.74 -3.60 -0.02
N VAL A 41 -15.70 -4.88 -0.36
CA VAL A 41 -16.50 -5.90 0.33
C VAL A 41 -15.90 -6.01 1.73
N ALA A 42 -16.69 -5.64 2.74
CA ALA A 42 -16.24 -5.74 4.12
C ALA A 42 -15.91 -7.20 4.46
N PRO A 43 -14.75 -7.49 5.08
CA PRO A 43 -14.39 -8.85 5.42
C PRO A 43 -15.31 -9.38 6.52
N LYS A 44 -15.79 -10.61 6.36
CA LYS A 44 -16.60 -11.30 7.40
C LYS A 44 -15.75 -11.80 8.56
N TYR A 45 -14.49 -12.14 8.30
CA TYR A 45 -13.55 -12.70 9.26
C TYR A 45 -12.21 -11.99 9.17
N ILE A 46 -11.64 -11.66 10.33
CA ILE A 46 -10.33 -11.03 10.46
C ILE A 46 -9.51 -11.90 11.42
N PHE A 47 -8.35 -12.35 10.97
CA PHE A 47 -7.39 -13.10 11.78
C PHE A 47 -6.15 -12.23 11.98
N ILE A 48 -5.79 -11.96 13.23
CA ILE A 48 -4.64 -11.14 13.60
C ILE A 48 -3.58 -12.05 14.20
N PHE A 49 -2.42 -12.13 13.56
CA PHE A 49 -1.26 -12.86 14.06
C PHE A 49 -0.24 -11.84 14.59
N VAL A 50 0.02 -11.88 15.89
CA VAL A 50 0.99 -11.00 16.55
C VAL A 50 2.15 -11.84 17.05
N ALA A 51 3.37 -11.45 16.67
CA ALA A 51 4.59 -12.02 17.23
C ALA A 51 5.16 -11.02 18.25
N ASP A 52 5.18 -11.37 19.53
CA ASP A 52 5.78 -10.53 20.56
C ASP A 52 7.29 -10.42 20.35
N GLY A 53 7.82 -9.20 20.35
CA GLY A 53 9.21 -8.90 19.98
C GLY A 53 9.58 -9.26 18.53
N GLY A 54 8.60 -9.58 17.67
CA GLY A 54 8.80 -10.12 16.32
C GLY A 54 9.22 -9.08 15.26
N GLY A 55 10.37 -8.42 15.45
CA GLY A 55 10.91 -7.48 14.47
C GLY A 55 11.35 -8.13 13.15
N ILE A 56 11.65 -7.30 12.14
CA ILE A 56 12.08 -7.73 10.80
C ILE A 56 13.31 -8.64 10.87
N THR A 57 14.26 -8.34 11.75
CA THR A 57 15.47 -9.13 11.96
C THR A 57 15.16 -10.55 12.44
N HIS A 58 14.23 -10.71 13.38
CA HIS A 58 13.79 -12.03 13.84
C HIS A 58 13.13 -12.81 12.71
N MET A 59 12.23 -12.17 11.95
CA MET A 59 11.55 -12.83 10.83
C MET A 59 12.53 -13.31 9.75
N GLU A 60 13.52 -12.49 9.39
CA GLU A 60 14.48 -12.84 8.35
C GLU A 60 15.46 -13.93 8.81
N ILE A 61 15.95 -13.88 10.05
CA ILE A 61 16.83 -14.94 10.58
C ILE A 61 16.09 -16.28 10.60
N THR A 62 14.83 -16.31 11.05
CA THR A 62 14.02 -17.54 11.02
C THR A 62 13.79 -18.04 9.60
N ARG A 63 13.50 -17.14 8.66
CA ARG A 63 13.33 -17.49 7.24
C ARG A 63 14.61 -18.08 6.64
N MET A 64 15.77 -17.48 6.91
CA MET A 64 17.06 -17.98 6.43
C MET A 64 17.41 -19.33 7.04
N PHE A 65 17.18 -19.50 8.34
CA PHE A 65 17.39 -20.76 9.04
C PHE A 65 16.54 -21.89 8.45
N ASN A 66 15.23 -21.65 8.24
CA ASN A 66 14.34 -22.65 7.67
C ASN A 66 14.74 -23.04 6.25
N ARG A 67 15.15 -22.06 5.45
CA ARG A 67 15.66 -22.31 4.09
C ARG A 67 16.95 -23.12 4.09
N HIS A 68 17.84 -22.88 5.05
CA HIS A 68 19.11 -23.57 5.12
C HIS A 68 18.97 -25.03 5.55
N LEU A 69 18.17 -25.31 6.58
CA LEU A 69 18.04 -26.66 7.14
C LEU A 69 16.98 -27.52 6.46
N HIS A 70 15.86 -26.90 6.06
CA HIS A 70 14.68 -27.61 5.57
C HIS A 70 14.40 -27.34 4.10
N ASN A 71 15.12 -26.42 3.45
CA ASN A 71 14.86 -25.95 2.09
C ASN A 71 13.41 -25.43 1.91
N GLU A 72 12.83 -24.89 2.99
CA GLU A 72 11.45 -24.40 3.06
C GLU A 72 11.38 -22.92 3.44
N GLY A 73 10.34 -22.23 2.98
CA GLY A 73 10.03 -20.85 3.34
C GLY A 73 9.17 -20.73 4.60
N LEU A 74 8.72 -19.51 4.92
CA LEU A 74 7.72 -19.30 5.97
C LEU A 74 6.33 -19.26 5.36
N THR A 75 5.45 -20.19 5.74
CA THR A 75 4.13 -20.38 5.10
C THR A 75 3.28 -19.13 5.04
N ILE A 76 3.19 -18.38 6.14
CA ILE A 76 2.36 -17.17 6.24
C ILE A 76 3.11 -15.95 5.69
N VAL A 77 4.34 -15.73 6.15
CA VAL A 77 5.11 -14.52 5.82
C VAL A 77 5.46 -14.47 4.33
N ASP A 78 5.95 -15.57 3.74
CA ASP A 78 6.31 -15.59 2.33
C ASP A 78 5.08 -15.42 1.42
N LYS A 79 3.90 -15.88 1.86
CA LYS A 79 2.65 -15.67 1.13
C LYS A 79 2.21 -14.21 1.19
N ILE A 80 2.23 -13.58 2.36
CA ILE A 80 1.89 -12.15 2.53
C ILE A 80 2.84 -11.26 1.72
N MET A 81 4.14 -11.57 1.70
CA MET A 81 5.10 -10.79 0.91
C MET A 81 4.91 -10.92 -0.61
N LYS A 82 4.41 -12.06 -1.10
CA LYS A 82 4.21 -12.30 -2.54
C LYS A 82 2.85 -11.82 -3.05
N GLU A 83 1.78 -12.06 -2.28
CA GLU A 83 0.39 -11.86 -2.71
C GLU A 83 -0.32 -10.73 -1.95
N GLY A 84 0.22 -10.33 -0.80
CA GLY A 84 -0.40 -9.38 0.11
C GLY A 84 0.22 -7.98 0.01
N SER A 85 0.06 -7.22 1.10
CA SER A 85 0.63 -5.89 1.26
C SER A 85 1.49 -5.86 2.52
N VAL A 86 2.63 -5.15 2.44
CA VAL A 86 3.58 -5.00 3.54
C VAL A 86 3.72 -3.52 3.86
N GLY A 87 3.69 -3.18 5.14
CA GLY A 87 3.85 -1.81 5.64
C GLY A 87 4.63 -1.79 6.94
N LEU A 88 5.18 -0.62 7.28
CA LEU A 88 5.87 -0.38 8.53
C LEU A 88 4.99 0.51 9.44
N LEU A 89 5.03 0.24 10.74
CA LEU A 89 4.24 0.95 11.73
C LEU A 89 5.10 1.33 12.94
N THR A 90 4.80 2.47 13.55
CA THR A 90 5.50 2.97 14.74
C THR A 90 4.85 2.44 16.02
N THR A 91 5.63 1.76 16.86
CA THR A 91 5.12 1.03 18.04
C THR A 91 5.27 1.76 19.37
N HIS A 92 5.91 2.93 19.42
CA HIS A 92 6.09 3.73 20.66
C HIS A 92 4.81 3.85 21.52
N ALA A 93 5.01 3.90 22.84
CA ALA A 93 3.97 4.17 23.82
C ALA A 93 3.66 5.67 23.90
N ALA A 94 2.61 6.04 24.64
CA ALA A 94 2.24 7.45 24.83
C ALA A 94 3.30 8.24 25.64
N ASP A 95 3.97 7.57 26.58
CA ASP A 95 4.90 8.15 27.55
C ASP A 95 6.38 7.77 27.31
N SER A 96 6.65 6.88 26.34
CA SER A 96 7.99 6.36 26.08
C SER A 96 8.18 5.98 24.60
N LEU A 97 9.39 6.21 24.07
CA LEU A 97 9.79 5.75 22.74
C LEU A 97 9.84 4.22 22.64
N VAL A 98 10.09 3.55 23.76
CA VAL A 98 10.10 2.09 23.88
C VAL A 98 8.80 1.64 24.53
N THR A 99 8.00 0.87 23.79
CA THR A 99 6.74 0.28 24.26
C THR A 99 6.99 -1.04 24.98
N ASP A 100 6.12 -1.38 25.92
CA ASP A 100 5.95 -2.74 26.40
C ASP A 100 4.84 -3.49 25.62
N SER A 101 4.66 -4.78 25.90
CA SER A 101 3.64 -5.60 25.22
C SER A 101 2.21 -5.15 25.56
N SER A 102 1.98 -4.59 26.76
CA SER A 102 0.65 -4.16 27.20
C SER A 102 0.15 -2.91 26.47
N ALA A 103 1.00 -1.88 26.34
CA ALA A 103 0.67 -0.67 25.61
C ALA A 103 0.53 -0.95 24.10
N ALA A 104 1.38 -1.82 23.54
CA ALA A 104 1.29 -2.23 22.14
C ALA A 104 -0.02 -3.00 21.84
N ALA A 105 -0.38 -3.97 22.69
CA ALA A 105 -1.63 -4.71 22.55
C ALA A 105 -2.85 -3.79 22.68
N THR A 106 -2.83 -2.85 23.64
CA THR A 106 -3.89 -1.86 23.79
C THR A 106 -4.03 -1.00 22.55
N ALA A 107 -2.91 -0.54 21.97
CA ALA A 107 -2.94 0.24 20.73
C ALA A 107 -3.49 -0.54 19.53
N LEU A 108 -3.15 -1.82 19.40
CA LEU A 108 -3.67 -2.68 18.34
C LEU A 108 -5.15 -3.01 18.52
N ALA A 109 -5.59 -3.27 19.76
CA ALA A 109 -6.96 -3.70 20.04
C ALA A 109 -7.96 -2.53 20.11
N CYS A 110 -7.50 -1.37 20.59
CA CYS A 110 -8.37 -0.23 20.91
C CYS A 110 -8.21 0.95 19.93
N GLY A 111 -7.13 0.99 19.15
CA GLY A 111 -6.88 2.09 18.21
C GLY A 111 -6.45 3.41 18.86
N CYS A 112 -6.00 3.39 20.13
CA CYS A 112 -5.49 4.56 20.83
C CYS A 112 -4.12 4.26 21.48
N LYS A 113 -3.29 5.28 21.67
CA LYS A 113 -2.03 5.10 22.41
C LYS A 113 -2.31 4.88 23.89
N ALA A 114 -1.47 4.04 24.51
CA ALA A 114 -1.51 3.71 25.92
C ALA A 114 -0.13 3.97 26.53
N LYS A 115 -0.10 4.19 27.85
CA LYS A 115 1.14 4.30 28.63
C LYS A 115 1.69 2.92 28.93
N ASN A 116 3.00 2.80 29.12
CA ASN A 116 3.60 1.51 29.47
C ASN A 116 2.98 0.94 30.77
N GLY A 117 2.66 -0.36 30.74
CA GLY A 117 1.96 -1.06 31.83
C GLY A 117 0.43 -0.88 31.86
N ALA A 118 -0.14 -0.04 30.99
CA ALA A 118 -1.59 0.10 30.87
C ALA A 118 -2.19 -1.01 30.00
N VAL A 119 -3.31 -1.57 30.45
CA VAL A 119 -4.06 -2.63 29.73
C VAL A 119 -5.47 -2.13 29.45
N GLY A 120 -5.83 -1.99 28.18
CA GLY A 120 -7.20 -1.64 27.78
C GLY A 120 -7.61 -0.20 28.10
N THR A 121 -6.64 0.67 28.38
CA THR A 121 -6.88 2.07 28.75
C THR A 121 -6.01 2.99 27.89
N CYS A 122 -6.63 4.00 27.29
CA CYS A 122 -5.93 5.01 26.50
C CYS A 122 -5.10 5.96 27.40
N GLU A 123 -4.24 6.79 26.80
CA GLU A 123 -3.43 7.78 27.50
C GLU A 123 -4.23 8.74 28.41
N ASP A 124 -5.47 9.05 28.00
CA ASP A 124 -6.43 9.91 28.71
C ASP A 124 -7.15 9.19 29.87
N GLY A 125 -6.92 7.90 30.08
CA GLY A 125 -7.63 7.10 31.08
C GLY A 125 -8.99 6.57 30.62
N VAL A 126 -9.41 6.85 29.39
CA VAL A 126 -10.63 6.31 28.78
C VAL A 126 -10.45 4.81 28.54
N ILE A 127 -11.49 4.02 28.82
CA ILE A 127 -11.56 2.59 28.52
C ILE A 127 -12.36 2.41 27.21
N PRO A 128 -11.68 2.31 26.05
CA PRO A 128 -12.33 2.13 24.75
C PRO A 128 -12.86 0.71 24.56
N LYS A 129 -13.73 0.54 23.57
CA LYS A 129 -14.15 -0.78 23.11
C LYS A 129 -13.00 -1.44 22.32
N THR A 130 -12.65 -2.67 22.69
CA THR A 130 -11.71 -3.49 21.96
C THR A 130 -12.31 -4.04 20.67
N VAL A 131 -11.46 -4.35 19.69
CA VAL A 131 -11.84 -5.08 18.47
C VAL A 131 -12.24 -6.54 18.76
N MET A 132 -11.86 -7.05 19.93
CA MET A 132 -12.23 -8.37 20.46
C MET A 132 -13.47 -8.29 21.35
#